data_AF-A0A3S5B0N2-F1
#
_entry.id   AF-A0A3S5B0N2-F1
#
_cell.length_a   1.000
_cell.length_b   1.000
_cell.length_c   1.000
_cell.angle_alpha   90.00
_cell.angle_beta   90.00
_cell.angle_gamma   90.00
#
_symmetry.space_group_name_H-M   'P 1'
#
loop_
_entity.id
_entity.type
_entity.pdbx_description
1 polymer ?
#
loop_
_entity_poly.entity_id
_entity_poly.type
_entity_poly.pdbx_seq_one_letter_code
_entity_poly.pdbx_strand_id
1 'polypeptide(L)'
;MQGWETYDGGFAQMPGLEAHAGGTYCYLASLHLLGCLDEVLPSESQARRRIIRWLVNLQTEGFHGRIGKPDDSCYTFWVGASLHDWTNCMKKLDVRRDVKDVEDILIGSKDTWCYLMAVGYSGAEEELSAIKSDVHC
;
A
#
# COMPACT_ATOMS: atom_id res chain seq x y z
N MET A 1 -5.71 -10.66 20.11
CA MET A 1 -5.08 -10.88 18.80
C MET A 1 -5.97 -11.84 18.02
N GLN A 2 -6.64 -11.37 16.96
CA GLN A 2 -7.26 -12.27 15.99
C GLN A 2 -6.13 -12.89 15.17
N GLY A 3 -6.13 -14.22 15.02
CA GLY A 3 -4.92 -15.04 14.87
C GLY A 3 -3.99 -14.76 13.67
N TRP A 4 -4.33 -13.85 12.77
CA TRP A 4 -3.66 -13.63 11.48
C TRP A 4 -2.93 -12.29 11.43
N GLU A 5 -3.29 -11.35 12.30
CA GLU A 5 -2.58 -10.08 12.47
C GLU A 5 -1.26 -10.34 13.22
N THR A 6 -0.18 -9.85 12.66
CA THR A 6 1.17 -10.01 13.22
C THR A 6 1.55 -8.85 14.14
N TYR A 7 2.65 -9.01 14.88
CA TYR A 7 3.21 -7.94 15.71
C TYR A 7 3.55 -6.68 14.89
N ASP A 8 4.01 -6.87 13.65
CA ASP A 8 4.45 -5.78 12.78
C ASP A 8 3.29 -4.90 12.29
N GLY A 9 2.05 -5.42 12.35
CA GLY A 9 0.82 -4.75 11.96
C GLY A 9 0.20 -5.28 10.67
N GLY A 10 0.96 -5.97 9.82
CA GLY A 10 0.42 -6.64 8.62
C GLY A 10 -0.20 -8.01 8.92
N PHE A 11 -0.82 -8.62 7.90
CA PHE A 11 -1.40 -9.96 7.99
C PHE A 11 -0.48 -11.03 7.38
N ALA A 12 -0.45 -12.17 8.04
CA ALA A 12 0.24 -13.36 7.56
C ALA A 12 -0.74 -14.35 6.94
N GLN A 13 -0.23 -15.28 6.12
CA GLN A 13 -1.05 -16.34 5.51
C GLN A 13 -1.61 -17.33 6.55
N MET A 14 -0.91 -17.50 7.68
CA MET A 14 -1.32 -18.34 8.79
C MET A 14 -0.89 -17.74 10.12
N PRO A 15 -1.55 -18.10 11.23
CA PRO A 15 -1.15 -17.68 12.57
C PRO A 15 0.31 -17.99 12.89
N GLY A 16 1.00 -17.01 13.47
CA GLY A 16 2.41 -17.14 13.88
C GLY A 16 3.43 -16.99 12.76
N LEU A 17 3.00 -16.75 11.52
CA LEU A 17 3.90 -16.43 10.41
C LEU A 17 4.17 -14.93 10.28
N GLU A 18 5.19 -14.60 9.48
CA GLU A 18 5.57 -13.24 9.12
C GLU A 18 4.49 -12.55 8.28
N ALA A 19 4.31 -11.24 8.48
CA ALA A 19 3.40 -10.41 7.70
C ALA A 19 3.81 -10.39 6.23
N HIS A 20 2.85 -10.35 5.32
CA HIS A 20 3.12 -10.28 3.88
C HIS A 20 2.17 -9.33 3.16
N ALA A 21 2.70 -8.46 2.30
CA ALA A 21 1.91 -7.40 1.65
C ALA A 21 0.79 -7.97 0.79
N GLY A 22 1.08 -9.00 -0.02
CA GLY A 22 0.05 -9.68 -0.82
C GLY A 22 -1.06 -10.33 0.02
N GLY A 23 -0.72 -10.95 1.16
CA GLY A 23 -1.74 -11.53 2.06
C GLY A 23 -2.59 -10.46 2.75
N THR A 24 -1.95 -9.36 3.14
CA THR A 24 -2.60 -8.17 3.67
C THR A 24 -3.58 -7.58 2.64
N TYR A 25 -3.16 -7.39 1.40
CA TYR A 25 -4.04 -6.93 0.32
C TYR A 25 -5.25 -7.85 0.15
N CYS A 26 -5.04 -9.17 0.05
CA CYS A 26 -6.15 -10.10 -0.13
C CYS A 26 -7.20 -10.00 0.99
N TYR A 27 -6.75 -9.81 2.23
CA TYR A 27 -7.64 -9.61 3.36
C TYR A 27 -8.43 -8.29 3.23
N LEU A 28 -7.75 -7.18 2.95
CA LEU A 28 -8.37 -5.86 2.81
C LEU A 28 -9.34 -5.77 1.63
N ALA A 29 -8.93 -6.25 0.46
CA ALA A 29 -9.75 -6.31 -0.73
C ALA A 29 -11.00 -7.19 -0.50
N SER A 30 -10.86 -8.31 0.21
CA SER A 30 -12.02 -9.16 0.56
C SER A 30 -13.01 -8.41 1.45
N LEU A 31 -12.54 -7.68 2.46
CA LEU A 31 -13.41 -6.85 3.32
C LEU A 31 -14.06 -5.70 2.54
N HIS A 32 -13.34 -5.10 1.60
CA HIS A 32 -13.87 -4.06 0.71
C HIS A 32 -14.99 -4.61 -0.19
N LEU A 33 -14.76 -5.75 -0.84
CA LEU A 33 -15.75 -6.42 -1.69
C LEU A 33 -16.99 -6.86 -0.90
N LEU A 34 -16.84 -7.19 0.37
CA LEU A 34 -17.94 -7.50 1.28
C LEU A 34 -18.66 -6.25 1.84
N GLY A 35 -18.13 -5.04 1.60
CA GLY A 35 -18.69 -3.80 2.12
C GLY A 35 -18.55 -3.62 3.64
N CYS A 36 -17.70 -4.41 4.30
CA CYS A 36 -17.54 -4.42 5.76
C CYS A 36 -16.18 -3.91 6.24
N LEU A 37 -15.38 -3.32 5.34
CA LEU A 37 -14.04 -2.82 5.67
C LEU A 37 -14.04 -1.82 6.84
N ASP A 38 -14.93 -0.84 6.82
CA ASP A 38 -15.01 0.17 7.90
C ASP A 38 -15.70 -0.36 9.17
N GLU A 39 -16.44 -1.48 9.09
CA GLU A 39 -17.01 -2.17 10.25
C GLU A 39 -15.92 -2.95 10.99
N VAL A 40 -15.12 -3.72 10.25
CA VAL A 40 -14.04 -4.56 10.80
C VAL A 40 -12.80 -3.74 11.15
N LEU A 41 -12.45 -2.76 10.33
CA LEU A 41 -11.31 -1.87 10.50
C LEU A 41 -11.74 -0.39 10.43
N PRO A 42 -12.43 0.12 11.49
CA PRO A 42 -12.85 1.51 11.55
C PRO A 42 -11.68 2.48 11.38
N SER A 43 -11.93 3.65 10.80
CA SER A 43 -10.92 4.70 10.52
C SER A 43 -10.03 5.03 11.72
N GLU A 44 -10.64 5.15 12.91
CA GLU A 44 -9.93 5.52 14.15
C GLU A 44 -9.31 4.33 14.90
N SER A 45 -9.54 3.11 14.41
CA SER A 45 -9.09 1.90 15.08
C SER A 45 -7.56 1.84 15.11
N GLN A 46 -7.03 1.38 16.24
CA GLN A 46 -5.59 1.17 16.39
C GLN A 46 -5.07 0.12 15.40
N ALA A 47 -5.90 -0.89 15.07
CA ALA A 47 -5.58 -1.93 14.10
C ALA A 47 -5.33 -1.34 12.71
N ARG A 48 -6.25 -0.51 12.19
CA ARG A 48 -6.06 0.16 10.89
C ARG A 48 -4.80 1.03 10.86
N ARG A 49 -4.55 1.80 11.93
CA ARG A 49 -3.32 2.62 12.04
C ARG A 49 -2.05 1.79 12.02
N ARG A 50 -2.03 0.62 12.67
CA ARG A 50 -0.88 -0.31 12.62
C ARG A 50 -0.65 -0.84 11.21
N ILE A 51 -1.71 -1.26 10.51
CA ILE A 51 -1.57 -1.78 9.14
C ILE A 51 -1.08 -0.69 8.19
N ILE A 52 -1.64 0.53 8.27
CA ILE A 52 -1.17 1.67 7.46
C ILE A 52 0.31 1.96 7.72
N ARG A 53 0.71 2.06 9.00
CA ARG A 53 2.11 2.31 9.36
C ARG A 53 3.03 1.21 8.83
N TRP A 54 2.59 -0.04 8.91
CA TRP A 54 3.33 -1.18 8.39
C TRP A 54 3.48 -1.12 6.86
N LEU A 55 2.40 -0.88 6.12
CA LEU A 55 2.43 -0.74 4.65
C LEU A 55 3.33 0.40 4.18
N VAL A 56 3.30 1.55 4.86
CA VAL A 56 4.20 2.69 4.54
C VAL A 56 5.67 2.33 4.79
N ASN A 57 5.96 1.55 5.83
CA ASN A 57 7.32 1.09 6.13
C ASN A 57 7.85 0.03 5.14
N LEU A 58 7.02 -0.45 4.21
CA LEU A 58 7.46 -1.32 3.11
C LEU A 58 8.00 -0.54 1.91
N GLN A 59 8.01 0.79 2.00
CA GLN A 59 8.59 1.65 0.97
C GLN A 59 10.05 1.95 1.27
N THR A 60 10.88 1.77 0.25
CA THR A 60 12.31 2.11 0.19
C THR A 60 12.56 2.93 -1.09
N GLU A 61 13.23 2.37 -2.10
CA GLU A 61 13.22 2.93 -3.47
C GLU A 61 12.04 2.38 -4.28
N GLY A 62 11.71 1.11 -4.06
CA GLY A 62 10.48 0.46 -4.50
C GLY A 62 9.60 0.05 -3.32
N PHE A 63 8.83 -1.02 -3.51
CA PHE A 63 8.12 -1.68 -2.44
C PHE A 63 8.59 -3.11 -2.27
N HIS A 64 8.67 -3.57 -1.03
CA HIS A 64 9.00 -4.96 -0.70
C HIS A 64 7.85 -5.63 0.05
N GLY A 65 7.70 -6.94 -0.10
CA GLY A 65 6.55 -7.63 0.48
C GLY A 65 6.59 -7.81 2.00
N ARG A 66 7.79 -7.70 2.59
CA ARG A 66 8.10 -8.04 3.98
C ARG A 66 9.33 -7.29 4.47
N ILE A 67 9.43 -7.05 5.78
CA ILE A 67 10.53 -6.27 6.37
C ILE A 67 11.89 -6.92 6.07
N GLY A 68 12.85 -6.11 5.59
CA GLY A 68 14.21 -6.56 5.31
C GLY A 68 14.37 -7.46 4.07
N LYS A 69 13.37 -7.50 3.19
CA LYS A 69 13.44 -8.17 1.88
C LYS A 69 13.67 -7.16 0.75
N PRO A 70 14.26 -7.58 -0.38
CA PRO A 70 14.45 -6.69 -1.51
C PRO A 70 13.12 -6.28 -2.13
N ASP A 71 13.16 -5.14 -2.82
CA ASP A 71 12.02 -4.59 -3.54
C ASP A 71 11.65 -5.48 -4.74
N ASP A 72 10.36 -5.50 -5.06
CA ASP A 72 9.79 -6.19 -6.22
C ASP A 72 8.60 -5.37 -6.72
N SER A 73 8.58 -5.10 -8.03
CA SER A 73 7.61 -4.21 -8.67
C SER A 73 6.16 -4.65 -8.49
N CYS A 74 5.90 -5.94 -8.23
CA CYS A 74 4.54 -6.39 -7.94
C CYS A 74 3.98 -5.80 -6.63
N TYR A 75 4.84 -5.45 -5.66
CA TYR A 75 4.40 -4.85 -4.40
C TYR A 75 3.97 -3.41 -4.53
N THR A 76 4.32 -2.72 -5.62
CA THR A 76 3.71 -1.43 -5.96
C THR A 76 2.19 -1.57 -6.09
N PHE A 77 1.71 -2.67 -6.68
CA PHE A 77 0.29 -2.98 -6.69
C PHE A 77 -0.22 -3.38 -5.31
N TRP A 78 0.36 -4.42 -4.69
CA TRP A 78 -0.17 -4.98 -3.45
C TRP A 78 -0.19 -3.97 -2.29
N VAL A 79 0.86 -3.16 -2.14
CA VAL A 79 0.96 -2.12 -1.11
C VAL A 79 0.14 -0.89 -1.50
N GLY A 80 0.28 -0.41 -2.74
CA GLY A 80 -0.43 0.77 -3.22
C GLY A 80 -1.95 0.61 -3.16
N ALA A 81 -2.48 -0.52 -3.64
CA ALA A 81 -3.91 -0.79 -3.63
C ALA A 81 -4.45 -0.93 -2.20
N SER A 82 -3.70 -1.58 -1.30
CA SER A 82 -4.05 -1.68 0.12
C SER A 82 -4.16 -0.31 0.80
N LEU A 83 -3.29 0.64 0.45
CA LEU A 83 -3.36 2.01 0.96
C LEU A 83 -4.52 2.78 0.31
N HIS A 84 -4.77 2.57 -0.98
CA HIS A 84 -5.83 3.25 -1.73
C HIS A 84 -7.25 2.90 -1.26
N ASP A 85 -7.48 1.63 -0.92
CA ASP A 85 -8.75 1.17 -0.33
C ASP A 85 -9.14 1.99 0.92
N TRP A 86 -8.16 2.62 1.58
CA TRP A 86 -8.35 3.47 2.73
C TRP A 86 -8.24 4.97 2.47
N THR A 87 -7.46 5.44 1.50
CA THR A 87 -7.28 6.89 1.27
C THR A 87 -8.53 7.58 0.77
N ASN A 88 -9.43 6.89 0.05
CA ASN A 88 -10.74 7.44 -0.27
C ASN A 88 -11.61 7.72 0.99
N CYS A 89 -11.30 7.07 2.12
CA CYS A 89 -11.88 7.36 3.44
C CYS A 89 -11.03 8.31 4.31
N MET A 90 -9.74 8.52 4.03
CA MET A 90 -8.80 9.26 4.90
C MET A 90 -8.77 10.78 4.69
N LYS A 91 -9.84 11.44 4.23
CA LYS A 91 -9.89 12.93 4.18
C LYS A 91 -9.78 13.63 5.56
N LYS A 92 -9.54 12.90 6.67
CA LYS A 92 -9.56 13.45 8.04
C LYS A 92 -8.54 12.88 9.04
N LEU A 93 -7.48 12.18 8.61
CA LEU A 93 -6.40 11.81 9.55
C LEU A 93 -5.17 12.70 9.33
N ASP A 94 -4.95 13.62 10.27
CA ASP A 94 -3.78 14.49 10.33
C ASP A 94 -2.52 13.69 10.71
N VAL A 95 -1.92 13.02 9.71
CA VAL A 95 -0.60 12.37 9.79
C VAL A 95 0.45 13.28 9.11
N ARG A 96 0.33 14.60 9.26
CA ARG A 96 1.15 15.62 8.58
C ARG A 96 2.62 15.71 8.98
N ARG A 97 3.24 14.67 9.54
CA ARG A 97 4.69 14.74 9.84
C ARG A 97 5.56 13.63 9.25
N ASP A 98 5.00 12.49 8.84
CA ASP A 98 5.83 11.40 8.28
C ASP A 98 5.28 10.77 6.98
N VAL A 99 4.02 11.02 6.63
CA VAL A 99 3.41 10.43 5.44
C VAL A 99 3.33 11.54 4.40
N LYS A 100 4.28 11.54 3.45
CA LYS A 100 4.06 12.22 2.16
C LYS A 100 2.77 11.64 1.60
N ASP A 101 1.92 12.47 0.98
CA ASP A 101 0.59 12.04 0.53
C ASP A 101 0.70 10.68 -0.20
N VAL A 102 -0.28 9.78 -0.09
CA VAL A 102 -0.15 8.44 -0.73
C VAL A 102 0.13 8.59 -2.23
N GLU A 103 -0.36 9.66 -2.84
CA GLU A 103 0.01 10.10 -4.18
C GLU A 103 1.52 10.41 -4.31
N ASP A 104 2.14 11.15 -3.38
CA ASP A 104 3.59 11.40 -3.34
C ASP A 104 4.43 10.15 -3.01
N ILE A 105 3.93 9.27 -2.13
CA ILE A 105 4.52 7.94 -1.84
C ILE A 105 4.52 7.09 -3.09
N LEU A 106 3.41 7.10 -3.82
CA LEU A 106 3.30 6.44 -5.10
C LEU A 106 4.26 7.14 -6.07
N ILE A 107 4.17 8.43 -6.35
CA ILE A 107 5.00 9.18 -7.32
C ILE A 107 6.52 9.03 -7.10
N GLY A 108 6.99 8.80 -5.87
CA GLY A 108 8.42 8.68 -5.55
C GLY A 108 9.11 7.38 -5.95
N SER A 109 8.39 6.32 -6.34
CA SER A 109 8.97 5.04 -6.75
C SER A 109 9.21 4.98 -8.27
N LYS A 110 10.19 4.21 -8.75
CA LYS A 110 10.34 3.96 -10.20
C LYS A 110 9.20 3.11 -10.76
N ASP A 111 8.49 2.38 -9.90
CA ASP A 111 7.49 1.37 -10.28
C ASP A 111 6.05 1.91 -10.27
N THR A 112 5.86 3.17 -9.87
CA THR A 112 4.58 3.87 -9.71
C THR A 112 3.72 3.84 -10.95
N TRP A 113 4.35 3.86 -12.10
CA TRP A 113 3.68 3.86 -13.38
C TRP A 113 2.87 2.59 -13.60
N CYS A 114 3.36 1.43 -13.14
CA CYS A 114 2.59 0.20 -13.20
C CYS A 114 1.32 0.28 -12.34
N TYR A 115 1.39 0.96 -11.19
CA TYR A 115 0.23 1.18 -10.33
C TYR A 115 -0.76 2.18 -10.92
N LEU A 116 -0.31 3.35 -11.38
CA LEU A 116 -1.14 4.38 -12.00
C LEU A 116 -1.87 3.86 -13.24
N MET A 117 -1.21 3.02 -14.05
CA MET A 117 -1.83 2.32 -15.17
C MET A 117 -2.88 1.30 -14.71
N ALA A 118 -2.60 0.55 -13.64
CA ALA A 118 -3.54 -0.43 -13.08
C ALA A 118 -4.80 0.22 -12.48
N VAL A 119 -4.70 1.44 -11.94
CA VAL A 119 -5.85 2.20 -11.40
C VAL A 119 -6.48 3.17 -12.41
N GLY A 120 -6.05 3.14 -13.67
CA GLY A 120 -6.69 3.88 -14.77
C GLY A 120 -6.43 5.39 -14.76
N TYR A 121 -5.28 5.85 -14.23
CA TYR A 121 -4.92 7.26 -14.25
C TYR A 121 -4.62 7.73 -15.70
N SER A 122 -5.45 8.62 -16.24
CA SER A 122 -5.42 9.01 -17.66
C SER A 122 -4.17 9.78 -18.09
N GLY A 123 -3.40 10.36 -17.17
CA GLY A 123 -2.15 11.08 -17.45
C GLY A 123 -0.90 10.20 -17.45
N ALA A 124 -1.05 8.88 -17.19
CA ALA A 124 0.09 8.00 -16.96
C ALA A 124 0.94 7.73 -18.23
N GLU A 125 0.35 7.79 -19.43
CA GLU A 125 1.07 7.48 -20.68
C GLU A 125 1.99 8.61 -21.16
N GLU A 126 1.58 9.88 -20.97
CA GLU A 126 2.35 11.06 -21.41
C GLU A 126 3.62 11.27 -20.57
N GLU A 127 3.53 11.13 -19.24
CA GLU A 127 4.69 11.29 -18.35
C GLU A 127 5.67 10.10 -18.42
N LEU A 128 5.18 8.88 -18.72
CA LEU A 128 6.03 7.72 -18.99
C LEU A 128 6.93 7.93 -20.22
N SER A 129 6.39 8.61 -21.24
CA SER A 129 7.15 8.98 -22.44
C SER A 129 8.24 10.00 -22.11
N ALA A 130 7.97 10.95 -21.22
CA ALA A 130 8.94 11.98 -20.81
C ALA A 130 10.10 11.41 -19.96
N ILE A 131 9.82 10.46 -19.07
CA ILE A 131 10.87 9.82 -18.26
C ILE A 131 11.71 8.85 -19.10
N LYS A 132 11.11 8.10 -20.02
CA LYS A 132 11.87 7.23 -20.93
C LYS A 132 12.85 8.00 -21.83
N SER A 133 12.56 9.27 -22.15
CA SER A 133 13.52 10.13 -22.85
C SER A 133 14.71 10.59 -22.00
N ASP A 134 14.58 10.63 -20.67
CA ASP A 134 15.65 11.05 -19.76
C ASP A 134 16.59 9.89 -19.35
N VAL A 135 16.17 8.63 -19.50
CA VAL A 135 16.98 7.44 -19.16
C VAL A 135 17.88 6.99 -20.34
N HIS A 136 17.91 7.73 -21.44
CA HIS A 136 18.82 7.49 -22.59
C HIS A 136 19.96 8.52 -22.71
N CYS A 137 20.27 9.25 -21.64
CA CYS A 137 21.47 10.08 -21.49
C CYS A 137 22.48 9.40 -20.55
#